data_AF-A0A076HQZ3-F1
#
_entry.id   AF-A0A076HQZ3-F1
#
_cell.length_a   1.000
_cell.length_b   1.000
_cell.length_c   1.000
_cell.angle_alpha   90.00
_cell.angle_beta   90.00
_cell.angle_gamma   90.00
#
_symmetry.space_group_name_H-M   'P 1'
#
loop_
_entity.id
_entity.type
_entity.pdbx_description
1 polymer ?
#
loop_
_entity_poly.entity_id
_entity_poly.type
_entity_poly.pdbx_seq_one_letter_code
_entity_poly.pdbx_strand_id
1 'polypeptide(L)'
;MEAVGFDGTIHPLEAELSQDAAVWRDIAERHQLQEPALDRLASPWHTDLDLGRPVEVMTDMTNSRKRGFLAYQSTEDSFFDLFEQLRTDRLIP
;
A
#
# COMPACT_ATOMS: atom_id res chain seq x y z
N MET A 1 -13.49 1.79 15.30
CA MET A 1 -12.44 2.74 15.71
C MET A 1 -12.51 3.93 14.79
N GLU A 2 -12.32 5.13 15.33
CA GLU A 2 -12.11 6.35 14.54
C GLU A 2 -10.61 6.57 14.34
N ALA A 3 -10.23 7.35 13.33
CA ALA A 3 -8.84 7.72 13.10
C ALA A 3 -8.35 8.63 14.23
N VAL A 4 -7.25 8.26 14.88
CA VAL A 4 -6.70 8.97 16.04
C VAL A 4 -5.92 10.24 15.63
N GLY A 5 -5.55 10.37 14.35
CA GLY A 5 -4.73 11.46 13.84
C GLY A 5 -3.24 11.32 14.24
N PHE A 6 -2.40 12.26 13.81
CA PHE A 6 -0.98 12.29 14.17
C PHE A 6 -0.80 12.91 15.55
N ASP A 7 -0.16 12.18 16.46
CA ASP A 7 0.05 12.60 17.86
C ASP A 7 1.39 13.30 18.11
N GLY A 8 2.19 13.53 17.06
CA GLY A 8 3.53 14.11 17.15
C GLY A 8 4.65 13.09 17.18
N THR A 9 4.35 11.79 17.19
CA THR A 9 5.31 10.70 17.16
C THR A 9 5.10 9.77 15.96
N ILE A 10 6.20 9.33 15.35
CA ILE A 10 6.14 8.33 14.28
C ILE A 10 5.91 6.96 14.94
N HIS A 11 4.89 6.26 14.47
CA HIS A 11 4.59 4.87 14.84
C HIS A 11 4.92 3.98 13.63
N PRO A 12 6.08 3.29 13.62
CA PRO A 12 6.50 2.49 12.48
C PRO A 12 5.54 1.31 12.24
N LEU A 13 5.06 1.18 11.01
CA LEU A 13 4.15 0.13 10.59
C LEU A 13 4.78 -1.25 10.75
N GLU A 14 6.09 -1.39 10.56
CA GLU A 14 6.80 -2.65 10.81
C GLU A 14 6.68 -3.13 12.26
N ALA A 15 6.76 -2.21 13.23
CA ALA A 15 6.59 -2.55 14.64
C ALA A 15 5.14 -2.92 14.95
N GLU A 16 4.18 -2.13 14.46
CA GLU A 16 2.74 -2.37 14.64
C GLU A 16 2.31 -3.74 14.10
N LEU A 17 2.76 -4.11 12.90
CA LEU A 17 2.35 -5.37 12.25
C LEU A 17 3.19 -6.59 12.68
N SER A 18 4.19 -6.43 13.54
CA SER A 18 5.17 -7.49 13.85
C SER A 18 4.55 -8.77 14.44
N GLN A 19 3.34 -8.68 15.03
CA GLN A 19 2.63 -9.81 15.64
C GLN A 19 1.35 -10.21 14.89
N ASP A 20 1.07 -9.61 13.73
CA ASP A 20 -0.23 -9.74 13.05
C ASP A 20 -0.30 -10.89 12.04
N ALA A 21 0.78 -11.66 11.88
CA ALA A 21 0.82 -12.78 10.93
C ALA A 21 -0.30 -13.81 11.19
N ALA A 22 -0.62 -14.09 12.46
CA ALA A 22 -1.70 -15.01 12.82
C ALA A 22 -3.09 -14.40 12.54
N VAL A 23 -3.26 -13.09 12.78
CA VAL A 23 -4.52 -12.37 12.51
C VAL A 23 -4.80 -12.34 11.02
N TRP A 24 -3.79 -12.03 10.19
CA TRP A 24 -3.94 -12.06 8.74
C TRP A 24 -4.30 -13.44 8.22
N ARG A 25 -3.68 -14.49 8.75
CA ARG A 25 -3.99 -15.88 8.36
C ARG A 25 -5.46 -16.24 8.61
N ASP A 26 -6.00 -15.87 9.76
CA ASP A 26 -7.42 -16.08 10.07
C ASP A 26 -8.34 -15.30 9.10
N ILE A 27 -7.99 -14.05 8.78
CA ILE A 27 -8.72 -13.26 7.77
C ILE A 27 -8.66 -13.95 6.42
N ALA A 28 -7.47 -14.37 5.97
CA ALA A 28 -7.28 -15.03 4.70
C ALA A 28 -8.06 -16.34 4.59
N GLU A 29 -8.12 -17.13 5.66
CA GLU A 29 -8.93 -18.36 5.70
C GLU A 29 -10.42 -18.06 5.64
N ARG A 30 -10.93 -17.12 6.45
CA ARG A 30 -12.35 -16.74 6.48
C ARG A 30 -12.85 -16.18 5.16
N HIS A 31 -12.02 -15.38 4.49
CA HIS A 31 -12.35 -14.76 3.20
C HIS A 31 -11.86 -15.58 1.99
N GLN A 32 -11.22 -16.73 2.23
CA GLN A 32 -10.66 -17.62 1.21
C GLN A 32 -9.76 -16.84 0.23
N LEU A 33 -8.80 -16.10 0.78
CA LEU A 33 -7.81 -15.31 0.03
C LEU A 33 -6.66 -16.19 -0.48
N GLN A 34 -5.98 -15.76 -1.52
CA GLN A 34 -4.90 -16.52 -2.18
C GLN A 34 -3.60 -16.54 -1.37
N GLU A 35 -3.29 -15.47 -0.63
CA GLU A 35 -2.01 -15.31 0.07
C GLU A 35 -2.21 -15.17 1.59
N PRO A 36 -2.05 -16.25 2.37
CA PRO A 36 -2.19 -16.22 3.83
C PRO A 36 -0.93 -15.77 4.57
N ALA A 37 0.23 -15.62 3.89
CA ALA A 37 1.46 -15.17 4.51
C ALA A 37 1.60 -13.64 4.41
N LEU A 38 1.47 -12.94 5.54
CA LEU A 38 1.46 -11.48 5.60
C LEU A 38 2.76 -10.86 5.05
N ASP A 39 3.90 -11.50 5.30
CA ASP A 39 5.24 -11.09 4.85
C ASP A 39 5.45 -11.22 3.34
N ARG A 40 4.63 -12.05 2.67
CA ARG A 40 4.61 -12.14 1.20
C ARG A 40 3.65 -11.13 0.57
N LEU A 41 2.60 -10.73 1.31
CA LEU A 41 1.60 -9.79 0.84
C LEU A 41 2.03 -8.33 1.01
N ALA A 42 2.65 -8.00 2.15
CA ALA A 42 2.98 -6.65 2.52
C ALA A 42 4.42 -6.53 3.05
N SER A 43 5.04 -5.38 2.80
CA SER A 43 6.37 -5.03 3.30
C SER A 43 6.29 -3.75 4.12
N PRO A 44 5.98 -3.85 5.43
CA PRO A 44 5.70 -2.68 6.27
C PRO A 44 6.85 -1.66 6.33
N TRP A 45 8.08 -2.15 6.36
CA TRP A 45 9.28 -1.31 6.38
C TRP A 45 9.40 -0.41 5.14
N HIS A 46 8.90 -0.83 3.98
CA HIS A 46 8.89 0.01 2.78
C HIS A 46 7.93 1.19 2.97
N THR A 47 6.77 0.96 3.59
CA THR A 47 5.82 2.03 3.93
C THR A 47 6.43 3.01 4.93
N ASP A 48 7.17 2.52 5.93
CA ASP A 48 7.89 3.39 6.87
C ASP A 48 8.91 4.28 6.16
N LEU A 49 9.62 3.73 5.18
CA LEU A 49 10.59 4.45 4.36
C LEU A 49 9.94 5.46 3.41
N ASP A 50 8.71 5.24 2.96
CA ASP A 50 7.98 6.18 2.09
C ASP A 50 7.28 7.28 2.89
N LEU A 51 6.57 6.94 3.97
CA LEU A 51 5.80 7.88 4.80
C LEU A 51 6.66 8.62 5.84
N GLY A 52 7.83 8.09 6.20
CA GLY A 52 8.74 8.70 7.18
C GLY A 52 9.65 9.79 6.60
N ARG A 53 9.57 10.07 5.29
CA ARG A 53 10.45 11.06 4.65
C ARG A 53 10.01 12.49 4.98
N PRO A 54 10.94 13.38 5.38
CA PRO A 54 10.62 14.79 5.58
C PRO A 54 10.58 15.59 4.28
N VAL A 55 10.55 14.92 3.13
CA VAL A 55 10.70 15.54 1.80
C VAL A 55 9.79 14.86 0.79
N GLU A 56 9.29 15.66 -0.14
CA GLU A 56 8.50 15.19 -1.27
C GLU A 56 9.35 15.07 -2.53
N VAL A 57 9.06 14.07 -3.36
CA VAL A 57 9.77 13.83 -4.63
C VAL A 57 8.82 14.05 -5.80
N MET A 58 9.02 15.14 -6.53
CA MET A 58 8.29 15.43 -7.77
C MET A 58 9.19 15.13 -8.97
N THR A 59 8.68 14.40 -9.95
CA THR A 59 9.40 14.05 -11.19
C THR A 59 8.72 14.66 -12.41
N ASP A 60 9.52 15.10 -13.38
CA ASP A 60 9.03 15.71 -14.62
C ASP A 60 8.96 14.68 -15.76
N MET A 61 7.80 14.63 -16.42
CA MET A 61 7.54 13.75 -17.57
C MET A 61 7.70 14.47 -18.92
N THR A 62 8.16 15.72 -18.96
CA THR A 62 8.28 16.52 -20.20
C THR A 62 9.15 15.81 -21.23
N ASN A 63 10.24 15.19 -20.80
CA ASN A 63 11.17 14.50 -21.68
C ASN A 63 10.53 13.27 -22.38
N SER A 64 9.70 12.52 -21.66
CA SER A 64 8.96 11.37 -22.19
C SER A 64 7.83 11.82 -23.13
N ARG A 65 7.11 12.89 -22.75
CA ARG A 65 6.04 13.48 -23.58
C ARG A 65 6.56 14.05 -24.89
N LYS A 66 7.70 14.74 -24.87
CA LYS A 66 8.39 15.21 -26.10
C LYS A 66 8.79 14.08 -27.05
N ARG A 67 8.97 12.85 -26.53
CA ARG A 67 9.26 11.65 -27.32
C ARG A 67 8.02 10.80 -27.63
N GLY A 68 6.82 11.33 -27.39
CA GLY A 68 5.57 10.69 -27.80
C GLY A 68 4.89 9.81 -26.74
N PHE A 69 5.43 9.72 -25.52
CA PHE A 69 4.72 9.04 -24.42
C PHE A 69 3.72 10.00 -23.77
N LEU A 70 2.47 9.94 -24.21
CA LEU A 70 1.40 10.86 -23.79
C LEU A 70 0.39 10.23 -22.81
N ALA A 71 0.56 8.95 -22.46
CA ALA A 71 -0.32 8.28 -21.52
C ALA A 71 -0.28 8.95 -20.14
N TYR A 72 -1.44 8.97 -19.49
CA TYR A 72 -1.66 9.53 -18.17
C TYR A 72 -2.69 8.68 -17.45
N GLN A 73 -2.50 8.53 -16.14
CA GLN A 73 -3.46 7.95 -15.22
C GLN A 73 -3.56 8.89 -14.02
N SER A 74 -4.78 9.16 -13.56
CA SER A 74 -4.98 9.85 -12.29
C SER A 74 -4.43 8.98 -11.16
N THR A 75 -3.66 9.57 -10.24
CA THR A 75 -3.13 8.84 -9.09
C THR A 75 -4.25 8.28 -8.21
N GLU A 76 -5.33 9.04 -8.04
CA GLU A 76 -6.50 8.61 -7.27
C GLU A 76 -7.21 7.43 -7.94
N ASP A 77 -7.50 7.53 -9.24
CA ASP A 77 -8.13 6.44 -9.99
C ASP A 77 -7.23 5.19 -9.98
N SER A 78 -5.92 5.36 -10.22
CA SER A 78 -4.95 4.25 -10.17
C SER A 78 -4.92 3.55 -8.81
N PHE A 79 -5.16 4.28 -7.73
CA PHE A 79 -5.26 3.71 -6.39
C PHE A 79 -6.50 2.83 -6.30
N PHE A 80 -7.68 3.35 -6.68
CA PHE A 80 -8.91 2.55 -6.64
C PHE A 80 -8.88 1.34 -7.59
N ASP A 81 -8.38 1.51 -8.82
CA ASP A 81 -8.20 0.45 -9.81
C ASP A 81 -7.35 -0.70 -9.23
N LEU A 82 -6.27 -0.38 -8.51
CA LEU A 82 -5.44 -1.39 -7.84
C LEU A 82 -6.23 -2.17 -6.79
N PHE A 83 -6.99 -1.50 -5.92
CA PHE A 83 -7.76 -2.18 -4.88
C PHE A 83 -8.91 -3.03 -5.47
N GLU A 84 -9.54 -2.59 -6.56
CA GLU A 84 -10.50 -3.41 -7.30
C GLU A 84 -9.85 -4.68 -7.87
N GLN A 85 -8.65 -4.55 -8.45
CA GLN A 85 -7.89 -5.68 -8.97
C GLN A 85 -7.48 -6.65 -7.84
N LEU A 86 -6.95 -6.15 -6.72
CA LEU A 86 -6.54 -6.98 -5.58
C LEU A 86 -7.71 -7.78 -4.98
N ARG A 87 -8.93 -7.21 -4.95
CA ARG A 87 -10.15 -7.93 -4.55
C ARG A 87 -10.55 -8.99 -5.57
N THR A 88 -10.49 -8.65 -6.85
CA THR A 88 -10.77 -9.58 -7.96
C THR A 88 -9.84 -10.79 -7.92
N ASP A 89 -8.55 -10.55 -7.64
CA ASP A 89 -7.53 -11.58 -7.50
C ASP A 89 -7.56 -12.29 -6.13
N ARG A 90 -8.47 -11.87 -5.24
CA ARG A 90 -8.65 -12.41 -3.89
C ARG A 90 -7.37 -12.36 -3.05
N LEU A 91 -6.59 -11.29 -3.19
CA LEU A 91 -5.44 -10.99 -2.32
C LEU A 91 -5.86 -10.21 -1.07
N ILE A 92 -6.95 -9.44 -1.17
CA ILE A 92 -7.60 -8.76 -0.05
C ILE A 92 -9.13 -9.04 -0.09
N PRO A 93 -9.85 -8.89 1.04
CA PRO A 93 -11.29 -9.03 1.09
C PRO A 93 -12.08 -7.98 0.29
#